data_AF-A0A0U1NLN1-F1
#
_entry.id   AF-A0A0U1NLN1-F1
#
_cell.length_a   1.000
_cell.length_b   1.000
_cell.length_c   1.000
_cell.angle_alpha   90.00
_cell.angle_beta   90.00
_cell.angle_gamma   90.00
#
_symmetry.space_group_name_H-M   'P 1'
#
loop_
_entity.id
_entity.type
_entity.pdbx_description
1 polymer ?
#
loop_
_entity_poly.entity_id
_entity_poly.type
_entity_poly.pdbx_seq_one_letter_code
_entity_poly.pdbx_strand_id
1 'polypeptide(L)'
;MAPGFLVNDQVIALTTALAEAELPDGVEFSFAGEAEDQQESMIFLASAFAAAIFLMFVILVLQFNNFFQAFVVMSAIIFSIAGVLLGLIITGRPFGVVMGGIGVIALAGIVVNNNIVLIDTYNDLKKLGQSPLEAALRTGAQRLRPVILTSVTTALGLMPMVIGLNLNFFTREIVYGAPSTQWWTELSSAIAGGLVVATVLTLVVTPAMLMLGEKRRQG
;
A
#
# COMPACT_ATOMS: atom_id res chain seq x y z
N MET A 1 26.69 -7.21 -8.47
CA MET A 1 25.85 -6.17 -9.10
C MET A 1 26.37 -4.81 -8.68
N ALA A 2 26.43 -3.84 -9.59
CA ALA A 2 26.81 -2.47 -9.25
C ALA A 2 25.65 -1.76 -8.52
N PRO A 3 25.92 -0.98 -7.46
CA PRO A 3 24.87 -0.31 -6.70
C PRO A 3 24.17 0.77 -7.54
N GLY A 4 22.83 0.74 -7.59
CA GLY A 4 21.99 1.81 -8.17
C GLY A 4 21.19 1.48 -9.43
N PHE A 5 21.26 0.26 -9.95
CA PHE A 5 20.49 -0.14 -11.15
C PHE A 5 19.40 -1.15 -10.81
N LEU A 6 18.19 -0.93 -11.35
CA LEU A 6 17.10 -1.91 -11.28
C LEU A 6 17.43 -3.09 -12.19
N VAL A 7 17.20 -4.32 -11.71
CA VAL A 7 17.43 -5.54 -12.49
C VAL A 7 16.65 -5.50 -13.82
N ASN A 8 15.43 -4.97 -13.78
CA ASN A 8 14.58 -4.80 -14.96
C ASN A 8 15.22 -3.91 -16.05
N ASP A 9 15.92 -2.84 -15.66
CA ASP A 9 16.54 -1.91 -16.62
C ASP A 9 17.74 -2.56 -17.32
N GLN A 10 18.49 -3.41 -16.62
CA GLN A 10 19.62 -4.13 -17.21
C GLN A 10 19.16 -5.25 -18.15
N VAL A 11 18.07 -5.95 -17.81
CA VAL A 11 17.48 -6.96 -18.69
C VAL A 11 16.95 -6.31 -19.98
N ILE A 12 16.27 -5.17 -19.88
CA ILE A 12 15.81 -4.41 -21.06
C ILE A 12 17.00 -3.95 -21.92
N ALA A 13 18.04 -3.37 -21.31
CA ALA A 13 19.22 -2.91 -22.03
C ALA A 13 19.96 -4.04 -22.76
N LEU A 14 20.07 -5.22 -22.13
CA LEU A 14 20.67 -6.41 -22.74
C LEU A 14 19.79 -6.97 -23.86
N THR A 15 18.46 -6.96 -23.68
CA THR A 15 17.50 -7.38 -24.71
C THR A 15 17.60 -6.49 -25.96
N THR A 16 17.69 -5.16 -25.77
CA THR A 16 17.86 -4.21 -26.87
C THR A 16 19.21 -4.37 -27.58
N ALA A 17 20.30 -4.55 -26.82
CA ALA A 17 21.63 -4.77 -27.41
C ALA A 17 21.72 -6.10 -28.19
N LEU A 18 21.03 -7.15 -27.73
CA LEU A 18 20.96 -8.44 -28.43
C LEU A 18 20.05 -8.40 -29.66
N ALA A 19 19.00 -7.56 -29.64
CA ALA A 19 18.15 -7.32 -30.80
C ALA A 19 18.86 -6.50 -31.89
N GLU A 20 19.77 -5.60 -31.51
CA GLU A 20 20.62 -4.84 -32.46
C GLU A 20 21.80 -5.65 -33.02
N ALA A 21 22.17 -6.77 -32.38
CA ALA A 21 23.36 -7.54 -32.72
C ALA A 21 23.19 -8.54 -33.90
N GLU A 22 22.07 -8.51 -34.64
CA GLU A 22 21.76 -9.42 -35.77
C GLU A 22 22.18 -10.87 -35.49
N LEU A 23 21.44 -11.54 -34.59
CA LEU A 23 21.66 -12.96 -34.29
C LEU A 23 21.46 -13.82 -35.55
N PRO A 24 22.26 -14.89 -35.76
CA PRO A 24 22.12 -15.77 -36.92
C PRO A 24 20.73 -16.41 -37.02
N ASP A 25 20.23 -16.57 -38.25
CA ASP A 25 18.93 -17.21 -38.52
C ASP A 25 18.83 -18.60 -37.85
N GLY A 26 17.87 -18.75 -36.94
CA GLY A 26 17.63 -19.99 -36.18
C GLY A 26 18.10 -19.96 -34.72
N VAL A 27 18.68 -18.84 -34.25
CA VAL A 27 19.02 -18.64 -32.83
C VAL A 27 17.93 -17.82 -32.14
N GLU A 28 17.07 -18.49 -31.37
CA GLU A 28 16.18 -17.82 -30.41
C GLU A 28 16.91 -17.66 -29.08
N PHE A 29 16.92 -16.45 -28.53
CA PHE A 29 17.38 -16.20 -27.17
C PHE A 29 16.15 -15.97 -26.27
N SER A 30 16.11 -16.64 -25.12
CA SER A 30 15.19 -16.29 -24.04
C SER A 30 16.00 -16.09 -22.76
N PHE A 31 15.64 -15.08 -21.96
CA PHE A 31 16.16 -14.94 -20.61
C PHE A 31 15.45 -15.96 -19.72
N ALA A 32 15.99 -17.18 -19.65
CA ALA A 32 15.41 -18.27 -18.86
C ALA A 32 15.67 -18.11 -17.36
N GLY A 33 14.67 -18.48 -16.54
CA GLY A 33 14.75 -18.56 -15.08
C GLY A 33 14.16 -17.33 -14.39
N GLU A 34 15.00 -16.37 -14.01
CA GLU A 34 14.61 -15.31 -13.06
C GLU A 34 13.63 -14.28 -13.63
N ALA A 35 13.74 -13.93 -14.93
CA ALA A 35 12.84 -12.96 -15.57
C ALA A 35 11.44 -13.56 -15.85
N GLU A 36 11.39 -14.85 -16.23
CA GLU A 36 10.14 -15.60 -16.42
C GLU A 36 9.43 -15.82 -15.08
N ASP A 37 10.14 -16.28 -14.05
CA ASP A 37 9.62 -16.43 -12.68
C ASP A 37 9.10 -15.09 -12.12
N GLN A 38 9.80 -13.98 -12.41
CA GLN A 38 9.39 -12.63 -12.03
C GLN A 38 8.09 -12.22 -12.74
N GLN A 39 7.97 -12.52 -14.03
CA GLN A 39 6.78 -12.19 -14.83
C GLN A 39 5.57 -13.05 -14.43
N GLU A 40 5.76 -14.35 -14.20
CA GLU A 40 4.71 -15.24 -13.70
C GLU A 40 4.24 -14.77 -12.31
N SER A 41 5.17 -14.46 -11.41
CA SER A 41 4.87 -13.90 -10.09
C SER A 41 4.11 -12.57 -10.20
N MET A 42 4.51 -11.68 -11.12
CA MET A 42 3.81 -10.42 -11.39
C MET A 42 2.35 -10.65 -11.80
N ILE A 43 2.11 -11.56 -12.75
CA ILE A 43 0.75 -11.86 -13.25
C ILE A 43 -0.09 -12.46 -12.12
N PHE A 44 0.47 -13.44 -11.39
CA PHE A 44 -0.19 -14.03 -10.24
C PHE A 44 -0.56 -12.98 -9.20
N LEU A 45 0.38 -12.12 -8.80
CA LEU A 45 0.15 -11.06 -7.82
C LEU A 45 -0.85 -10.01 -8.30
N ALA A 46 -0.81 -9.62 -9.59
CA ALA A 46 -1.79 -8.70 -10.15
C ALA A 46 -3.21 -9.29 -10.10
N SER A 47 -3.36 -10.57 -10.43
CA SER A 47 -4.64 -11.28 -10.34
C SER A 47 -5.12 -11.40 -8.89
N ALA A 48 -4.22 -11.71 -7.95
CA ALA A 48 -4.52 -11.78 -6.53
C ALA A 48 -4.90 -10.39 -5.96
N PHE A 49 -4.22 -9.34 -6.40
CA PHE A 49 -4.51 -7.96 -6.02
C PHE A 49 -5.90 -7.52 -6.51
N ALA A 50 -6.23 -7.82 -7.77
CA ALA A 50 -7.55 -7.55 -8.32
C ALA A 50 -8.65 -8.31 -7.57
N ALA A 51 -8.44 -9.60 -7.28
CA ALA A 51 -9.36 -10.40 -6.49
C ALA A 51 -9.54 -9.85 -5.06
N ALA A 52 -8.46 -9.44 -4.40
CA ALA A 52 -8.49 -8.84 -3.06
C ALA A 52 -9.25 -7.51 -3.05
N ILE A 53 -9.00 -6.62 -4.02
CA ILE A 53 -9.75 -5.36 -4.15
C ILE A 53 -11.23 -5.62 -4.42
N PHE A 54 -11.55 -6.55 -5.30
CA PHE A 54 -12.93 -6.91 -5.60
C PHE A 54 -13.66 -7.41 -4.34
N LEU A 55 -13.03 -8.31 -3.59
CA LEU A 55 -13.59 -8.85 -2.35
C LEU A 55 -13.73 -7.77 -1.28
N MET A 56 -12.74 -6.87 -1.14
CA MET A 56 -12.85 -5.70 -0.27
C MET A 56 -14.02 -4.80 -0.68
N PHE A 57 -14.21 -4.53 -1.97
CA PHE A 57 -15.33 -3.74 -2.46
C PHE A 57 -16.67 -4.36 -2.08
N VAL A 58 -16.85 -5.67 -2.30
CA VAL A 58 -18.08 -6.38 -1.92
C VAL A 58 -18.34 -6.27 -0.42
N ILE A 59 -17.32 -6.52 0.41
CA ILE A 59 -17.44 -6.40 1.88
C ILE A 59 -17.82 -4.97 2.28
N LEU A 60 -17.22 -3.94 1.68
CA LEU A 60 -17.52 -2.54 2.01
C LEU A 60 -18.93 -2.12 1.60
N VAL A 61 -19.41 -2.58 0.45
CA VAL A 61 -20.78 -2.35 0.01
C VAL A 61 -21.76 -3.01 0.98
N LEU A 62 -21.50 -4.25 1.40
CA LEU A 62 -22.31 -4.96 2.39
C LEU A 62 -22.27 -4.27 3.77
N GLN A 63 -21.11 -3.79 4.20
CA GLN A 63 -20.89 -3.15 5.49
C GLN A 63 -21.66 -1.83 5.62
N PHE A 64 -21.56 -0.96 4.62
CA PHE A 64 -22.18 0.37 4.70
C PHE A 64 -23.57 0.45 4.08
N ASN A 65 -23.97 -0.58 3.32
CA ASN A 65 -25.16 -0.56 2.47
C ASN A 65 -25.24 0.71 1.59
N ASN A 66 -24.07 1.24 1.19
CA ASN A 66 -23.94 2.50 0.46
C ASN A 66 -22.72 2.48 -0.47
N PHE A 67 -22.99 2.47 -1.78
CA PHE A 67 -21.97 2.44 -2.83
C PHE A 67 -21.02 3.65 -2.81
N PHE A 68 -21.52 4.84 -2.46
CA PHE A 68 -20.67 6.03 -2.41
C PHE A 68 -19.63 5.93 -1.30
N GLN A 69 -20.04 5.45 -0.12
CA GLN A 69 -19.11 5.27 1.01
C GLN A 69 -18.08 4.18 0.71
N ALA A 70 -18.50 3.06 0.10
CA ALA A 70 -17.56 2.04 -0.36
C ALA A 70 -16.55 2.60 -1.37
N PHE A 71 -17.00 3.44 -2.32
CA PHE A 71 -16.12 4.08 -3.30
C PHE A 71 -15.12 5.06 -2.66
N VAL A 72 -15.56 5.83 -1.65
CA VAL A 72 -14.65 6.72 -0.89
C VAL A 72 -13.53 5.92 -0.25
N VAL A 73 -13.84 4.79 0.41
CA VAL A 73 -12.80 3.91 0.98
C VAL A 73 -11.89 3.34 -0.11
N MET A 74 -12.44 2.95 -1.26
CA MET A 74 -11.63 2.42 -2.36
C MET A 74 -10.66 3.45 -2.93
N SER A 75 -11.08 4.71 -3.04
CA SER A 75 -10.19 5.79 -3.45
C SER A 75 -9.02 5.96 -2.47
N ALA A 76 -9.26 5.80 -1.16
CA ALA A 76 -8.21 5.90 -0.15
C ALA A 76 -7.14 4.80 -0.30
N ILE A 77 -7.52 3.59 -0.77
CA ILE A 77 -6.55 2.53 -1.09
C ILE A 77 -5.66 2.95 -2.27
N ILE A 78 -6.24 3.50 -3.33
CA ILE A 78 -5.46 3.95 -4.50
C ILE A 78 -4.44 5.02 -4.08
N PHE A 79 -4.87 5.99 -3.25
CA PHE A 79 -3.96 7.00 -2.73
C PHE A 79 -2.91 6.45 -1.75
N SER A 80 -3.20 5.37 -1.02
CA SER A 80 -2.20 4.74 -0.14
C SER A 80 -1.07 4.08 -0.94
N ILE A 81 -1.38 3.49 -2.11
CA ILE A 81 -0.37 2.96 -3.04
C ILE A 81 0.57 4.08 -3.49
N ALA A 82 0.04 5.26 -3.85
CA ALA A 82 0.88 6.40 -4.17
C ALA A 82 1.79 6.81 -3.00
N GLY A 83 1.28 6.74 -1.77
CA GLY A 83 2.07 6.94 -0.55
C GLY A 83 3.21 5.94 -0.37
N VAL A 84 2.97 4.66 -0.70
CA VAL A 84 4.01 3.61 -0.70
C VAL A 84 5.11 3.96 -1.69
N LEU A 85 4.74 4.30 -2.93
CA LEU A 85 5.71 4.64 -3.98
C LEU A 85 6.53 5.87 -3.58
N LEU A 86 5.90 6.91 -3.03
CA LEU A 86 6.60 8.08 -2.48
C LEU A 86 7.56 7.72 -1.35
N GLY A 87 7.15 6.84 -0.44
CA GLY A 87 8.01 6.35 0.64
C GLY A 87 9.24 5.58 0.14
N LEU A 88 9.08 4.79 -0.92
CA LEU A 88 10.18 4.06 -1.55
C LEU A 88 11.14 4.99 -2.29
N ILE A 89 10.62 6.01 -2.98
CA ILE A 89 11.44 7.04 -3.62
C ILE A 89 12.29 7.79 -2.57
N ILE A 90 11.69 8.20 -1.45
CA ILE A 90 12.40 8.90 -0.36
C ILE A 90 13.47 8.00 0.28
N THR A 91 13.19 6.70 0.42
CA THR A 91 14.15 5.74 0.98
C THR A 91 15.16 5.21 -0.03
N GLY A 92 15.05 5.59 -1.31
CA GLY A 92 15.95 5.16 -2.38
C GLY A 92 15.90 3.66 -2.66
N ARG A 93 14.77 3.00 -2.39
CA ARG A 93 14.61 1.54 -2.53
C ARG A 93 13.75 1.17 -3.72
N PRO A 94 14.12 0.11 -4.47
CA PRO A 94 13.29 -0.39 -5.55
C PRO A 94 11.97 -0.95 -5.01
N PHE A 95 10.92 -0.90 -5.84
CA PHE A 95 9.68 -1.63 -5.54
C PHE A 95 9.87 -3.11 -5.90
N GLY A 96 10.05 -3.95 -4.89
CA GLY A 96 10.03 -5.40 -5.07
C GLY A 96 8.61 -5.89 -5.39
N VAL A 97 8.46 -6.62 -6.48
CA VAL A 97 7.17 -7.13 -6.96
C VAL A 97 6.43 -7.93 -5.89
N VAL A 98 7.10 -8.92 -5.30
CA VAL A 98 6.48 -9.87 -4.37
C VAL A 98 6.31 -9.25 -2.99
N MET A 99 7.40 -8.84 -2.35
CA MET A 99 7.36 -8.30 -0.98
C MET A 99 6.73 -6.91 -0.92
N GLY A 100 6.98 -6.04 -1.90
CA GLY A 100 6.30 -4.76 -2.01
C GLY A 100 4.81 -4.92 -2.30
N GLY A 101 4.42 -5.85 -3.19
CA GLY A 101 3.02 -6.17 -3.47
C GLY A 101 2.26 -6.67 -2.24
N ILE A 102 2.85 -7.61 -1.49
CA ILE A 102 2.28 -8.08 -0.21
C ILE A 102 2.15 -6.91 0.78
N GLY A 103 3.15 -6.03 0.85
CA GLY A 103 3.13 -4.84 1.71
C GLY A 103 2.01 -3.87 1.36
N VAL A 104 1.75 -3.66 0.07
CA VAL A 104 0.64 -2.84 -0.42
C VAL A 104 -0.71 -3.46 -0.03
N ILE A 105 -0.88 -4.78 -0.18
CA ILE A 105 -2.12 -5.48 0.23
C ILE A 105 -2.34 -5.36 1.74
N ALA A 106 -1.29 -5.58 2.54
CA ALA A 106 -1.35 -5.43 3.98
C ALA A 106 -1.72 -4.00 4.39
N LEU A 107 -1.09 -3.01 3.76
CA LEU A 107 -1.42 -1.60 3.97
C LEU A 107 -2.87 -1.28 3.60
N ALA A 108 -3.36 -1.80 2.47
CA ALA A 108 -4.74 -1.61 2.03
C ALA A 108 -5.73 -2.04 3.12
N GLY A 109 -5.50 -3.19 3.77
CA GLY A 109 -6.31 -3.64 4.91
C GLY A 109 -6.28 -2.69 6.10
N ILE A 110 -5.11 -2.17 6.47
CA ILE A 110 -4.96 -1.19 7.56
C ILE A 110 -5.73 0.09 7.24
N VAL A 111 -5.58 0.61 6.03
CA VAL A 111 -6.25 1.83 5.57
C VAL A 111 -7.76 1.64 5.52
N VAL A 112 -8.23 0.49 5.05
CA VAL A 112 -9.65 0.13 5.03
C VAL A 112 -10.21 0.10 6.44
N ASN A 113 -9.54 -0.54 7.40
CA ASN A 113 -10.01 -0.59 8.79
C ASN A 113 -10.15 0.82 9.40
N ASN A 114 -9.13 1.68 9.22
CA ASN A 114 -9.18 3.07 9.69
C ASN A 114 -10.37 3.83 9.07
N ASN A 115 -10.66 3.62 7.79
CA ASN A 115 -11.78 4.24 7.10
C ASN A 115 -13.14 3.69 7.53
N ILE A 116 -13.26 2.38 7.77
CA ILE A 116 -14.50 1.76 8.26
C ILE A 116 -14.94 2.38 9.57
N VAL A 117 -14.03 2.42 10.54
CA VAL A 117 -14.33 2.98 11.87
C VAL A 117 -14.71 4.47 11.78
N LEU A 118 -14.06 5.23 10.88
CA LEU A 118 -14.36 6.64 10.67
C LEU A 118 -15.75 6.83 10.06
N ILE A 119 -16.06 6.15 8.96
CA ILE A 119 -17.35 6.25 8.25
C ILE A 119 -18.50 5.75 9.12
N ASP A 120 -18.30 4.67 9.87
CA ASP A 120 -19.30 4.11 10.77
C ASP A 120 -19.71 5.15 11.85
N THR A 121 -18.73 5.82 12.43
CA THR A 121 -18.97 6.92 13.40
C THR A 121 -19.71 8.09 12.76
N TYR A 122 -19.34 8.45 11.53
CA TYR A 122 -20.04 9.51 10.80
C TYR A 122 -21.50 9.15 10.56
N ASN A 123 -21.77 7.91 10.15
CA ASN A 123 -23.11 7.40 9.92
C ASN A 123 -23.93 7.37 11.22
N ASP A 124 -23.32 6.98 12.34
CA ASP A 124 -24.00 6.97 13.63
C ASP A 124 -24.35 8.38 14.12
N LEU A 125 -23.43 9.34 14.01
CA LEU A 125 -23.72 10.75 14.32
C LEU A 125 -24.83 11.32 13.42
N LYS A 126 -24.87 10.90 12.15
CA LYS A 126 -25.95 11.23 11.22
C LYS A 126 -27.29 10.64 11.63
N LYS A 127 -27.33 9.38 12.10
CA LYS A 127 -28.56 8.75 12.63
C LYS A 127 -29.07 9.46 13.88
N LEU A 128 -28.18 10.06 14.67
CA LEU A 128 -28.52 10.90 15.82
C LEU A 128 -29.05 12.31 15.42
N GLY A 129 -29.20 12.59 14.13
CA GLY A 129 -29.80 13.83 13.62
C GLY A 129 -28.83 15.00 13.45
N GLN A 130 -27.51 14.78 13.60
CA GLN A 130 -26.54 15.85 13.40
C GLN A 130 -26.43 16.26 11.93
N SER A 131 -26.13 17.54 11.71
CA SER A 131 -25.85 18.04 10.36
C SER A 131 -24.61 17.34 9.78
N PRO A 132 -24.50 17.19 8.45
CA PRO A 132 -23.35 16.54 7.80
C PRO A 132 -22.00 17.16 8.21
N LEU A 133 -21.97 18.50 8.35
CA LEU A 133 -20.78 19.22 8.78
C LEU A 133 -20.42 18.90 10.24
N GLU A 134 -21.39 18.94 11.14
CA GLU A 134 -21.16 18.66 12.56
C GLU A 134 -20.74 17.20 12.78
N ALA A 135 -21.40 16.27 12.09
CA ALA A 135 -21.05 14.86 12.12
C ALA A 135 -19.61 14.64 11.64
N ALA A 136 -19.20 15.23 10.51
CA ALA A 136 -17.83 15.09 9.99
C ALA A 136 -16.79 15.66 10.96
N LEU A 137 -17.03 16.84 11.54
CA LEU A 137 -16.12 17.46 12.50
C LEU A 137 -15.98 16.66 13.79
N ARG A 138 -17.10 16.20 14.36
CA ARG A 138 -17.09 15.37 15.58
C ARG A 138 -16.46 14.01 15.34
N THR A 139 -16.76 13.35 14.22
CA THR A 139 -16.12 12.11 13.82
C THR A 139 -14.61 12.28 13.70
N GLY A 140 -14.17 13.34 13.00
CA GLY A 140 -12.75 13.67 12.88
C GLY A 140 -12.08 13.83 14.23
N ALA A 141 -12.67 14.62 15.13
CA ALA A 141 -12.14 14.83 16.48
C ALA A 141 -12.07 13.54 17.33
N GLN A 142 -13.09 12.69 17.25
CA GLN A 142 -13.14 11.44 18.01
C GLN A 142 -12.19 10.37 17.47
N ARG A 143 -12.00 10.33 16.15
CA ARG A 143 -11.20 9.28 15.48
C ARG A 143 -9.76 9.67 15.22
N LEU A 144 -9.41 10.96 15.30
CA LEU A 144 -8.04 11.45 15.18
C LEU A 144 -7.08 10.70 16.12
N ARG A 145 -7.40 10.62 17.42
CA ARG A 145 -6.53 9.97 18.41
C ARG A 145 -6.36 8.47 18.15
N PRO A 146 -7.44 7.67 17.98
CA PRO A 146 -7.31 6.25 17.63
C PRO A 146 -6.49 5.99 16.36
N VAL A 147 -6.77 6.73 15.28
CA VAL A 147 -6.12 6.53 13.96
C VAL A 147 -4.64 6.90 14.01
N ILE A 148 -4.27 7.98 14.71
CA ILE A 148 -2.86 8.32 14.91
C ILE A 148 -2.16 7.25 15.74
N LEU A 149 -2.78 6.77 16.82
CA LEU A 149 -2.18 5.76 17.70
C LEU A 149 -1.87 4.46 16.94
N THR A 150 -2.81 3.95 16.14
CA THR A 150 -2.58 2.74 15.34
C THR A 150 -1.46 2.97 14.33
N SER A 151 -1.49 4.11 13.65
CA SER A 151 -0.51 4.43 12.61
C SER A 151 0.90 4.57 13.16
N VAL A 152 1.05 5.29 14.28
CA VAL A 152 2.34 5.48 14.97
C VAL A 152 2.84 4.16 15.54
N THR A 153 1.97 3.38 16.19
CA THR A 153 2.39 2.10 16.80
C THR A 153 2.84 1.09 15.74
N THR A 154 2.13 0.99 14.61
CA THR A 154 2.53 0.13 13.49
C THR A 154 3.84 0.63 12.85
N ALA A 155 3.97 1.93 12.60
CA ALA A 155 5.20 2.49 12.04
C ALA A 155 6.41 2.24 12.95
N LEU A 156 6.27 2.45 14.26
CA LEU A 156 7.33 2.18 15.24
C LEU A 156 7.64 0.69 15.36
N GLY A 157 6.63 -0.18 15.34
CA GLY A 157 6.80 -1.63 15.40
C GLY A 157 7.55 -2.20 14.20
N LEU A 158 7.36 -1.61 13.01
CA LEU A 158 8.06 -2.01 11.79
C LEU A 158 9.41 -1.30 11.60
N MET A 159 9.69 -0.23 12.36
CA MET A 159 10.89 0.59 12.19
C MET A 159 12.21 -0.21 12.24
N PRO A 160 12.42 -1.19 13.14
CA PRO A 160 13.63 -2.01 13.14
C PRO A 160 13.87 -2.76 11.82
N MET A 161 12.79 -3.26 11.19
CA MET A 161 12.86 -3.95 9.91
C MET A 161 13.09 -2.98 8.75
N VAL A 162 12.52 -1.77 8.81
CA VAL A 162 12.75 -0.70 7.82
C VAL A 162 14.23 -0.30 7.80
N ILE A 163 14.89 -0.21 8.94
CA ILE A 163 16.33 0.12 9.02
C ILE A 163 17.25 -1.10 8.73
N GLY A 164 16.68 -2.28 8.45
CA GLY A 164 17.45 -3.49 8.14
C GLY A 164 18.18 -4.10 9.34
N LEU A 165 17.65 -3.87 10.54
CA LEU A 165 18.25 -4.29 11.80
C LEU A 165 17.64 -5.64 12.20
N ASN A 166 18.48 -6.68 12.24
CA ASN A 166 18.11 -8.01 12.71
C ASN A 166 18.53 -8.14 14.19
N LEU A 167 17.53 -8.31 15.07
CA LEU A 167 17.76 -8.57 16.48
C LEU A 167 17.68 -10.07 16.73
N ASN A 168 18.81 -10.71 16.95
CA ASN A 168 18.81 -12.08 17.47
C ASN A 168 18.78 -12.04 18.99
N PHE A 169 17.59 -12.23 19.59
CA PHE A 169 17.43 -12.22 21.04
C PHE A 169 18.13 -13.38 21.76
N PHE A 170 18.41 -14.49 21.05
CA PHE A 170 19.04 -15.67 21.62
C PHE A 170 20.57 -15.53 21.66
N THR A 171 21.18 -15.04 20.58
CA THR A 171 22.64 -14.78 20.53
C THR A 171 23.03 -13.38 21.00
N ARG A 172 22.05 -12.49 21.23
CA ARG A 172 22.22 -11.06 21.58
C ARG A 172 23.05 -10.28 20.56
N GLU A 173 23.06 -10.73 19.31
CA GLU A 173 23.76 -10.06 18.22
C GLU A 173 22.79 -9.18 17.43
N ILE A 174 23.28 -7.99 17.09
CA ILE A 174 22.61 -7.05 16.20
C ILE A 174 23.30 -7.15 14.86
N VAL A 175 22.64 -7.80 13.90
CA VAL A 175 23.16 -7.95 12.54
C VAL A 175 22.46 -6.94 11.64
N TYR A 176 23.25 -6.07 11.00
CA TYR A 176 22.75 -5.11 10.03
C TYR A 176 22.87 -5.70 8.63
N GLY A 177 21.78 -5.69 7.86
CA GLY A 177 21.81 -6.02 6.43
C GLY A 177 22.06 -7.49 6.10
N ALA A 178 21.49 -8.42 6.89
CA ALA A 178 21.49 -9.84 6.49
C ALA A 178 20.74 -10.04 5.16
N PRO A 179 21.13 -11.01 4.31
CA PRO A 179 20.44 -11.24 3.03
C PRO A 179 18.94 -11.49 3.19
N SER A 180 18.55 -12.23 4.24
CA SER A 180 17.15 -12.51 4.55
C SER A 180 16.37 -11.28 5.04
N THR A 181 17.03 -10.27 5.61
CA THR A 181 16.36 -9.04 6.05
C THR A 181 15.94 -8.15 4.89
N GLN A 182 16.59 -8.25 3.73
CA GLN A 182 16.26 -7.40 2.58
C GLN A 182 14.80 -7.55 2.15
N TRP A 183 14.27 -8.78 2.13
CA TRP A 183 12.87 -9.05 1.84
C TRP A 183 11.90 -8.42 2.86
N TRP A 184 12.21 -8.53 4.16
CA TRP A 184 11.40 -7.93 5.24
C TRP A 184 11.49 -6.40 5.27
N THR A 185 12.64 -5.87 4.87
CA THR A 185 12.90 -4.44 4.80
C THR A 185 12.06 -3.79 3.70
N GLU A 186 11.93 -4.40 2.52
CA GLU A 186 11.05 -3.91 1.46
C GLU A 186 9.58 -3.90 1.89
N LEU A 187 9.10 -5.02 2.44
CA LEU A 187 7.74 -5.17 2.97
C LEU A 187 7.42 -4.10 4.03
N SER A 188 8.31 -3.95 5.02
CA SER A 188 8.12 -3.03 6.14
C SER A 188 8.20 -1.57 5.71
N SER A 189 9.07 -1.25 4.75
CA SER A 189 9.21 0.12 4.22
C SER A 189 7.97 0.54 3.46
N ALA A 190 7.40 -0.38 2.67
CA ALA A 190 6.15 -0.13 1.97
C ALA A 190 5.02 0.18 2.94
N ILE A 191 4.83 -0.66 3.97
CA ILE A 191 3.79 -0.45 4.97
C ILE A 191 4.01 0.84 5.75
N ALA A 192 5.22 1.06 6.30
CA ALA A 192 5.50 2.24 7.13
C ALA A 192 5.39 3.55 6.34
N GLY A 193 5.98 3.62 5.14
CA GLY A 193 5.93 4.80 4.28
C GLY A 193 4.51 5.11 3.81
N GLY A 194 3.79 4.08 3.34
CA GLY A 194 2.41 4.23 2.91
C GLY A 194 1.45 4.59 4.04
N LEU A 195 1.68 4.09 5.26
CA LEU A 195 0.83 4.38 6.41
C LEU A 195 0.90 5.84 6.85
N VAL A 196 2.08 6.46 6.85
CA VAL A 196 2.23 7.89 7.18
C VAL A 196 1.40 8.74 6.23
N VAL A 197 1.52 8.50 4.92
CA VAL A 197 0.77 9.23 3.90
C VAL A 197 -0.73 8.91 3.99
N ALA A 198 -1.09 7.64 4.12
CA ALA A 198 -2.49 7.20 4.18
C ALA A 198 -3.23 7.68 5.43
N THR A 199 -2.52 7.91 6.55
CA THR A 199 -3.09 8.47 7.78
C THR A 199 -3.57 9.89 7.55
N VAL A 200 -2.71 10.72 6.94
CA VAL A 200 -3.05 12.11 6.60
C VAL A 200 -4.22 12.14 5.62
N LEU A 201 -4.15 11.29 4.58
CA LEU A 201 -5.22 11.19 3.60
C LEU A 201 -6.54 10.75 4.24
N THR A 202 -6.54 9.73 5.10
CA THR A 202 -7.76 9.22 5.74
C THR A 202 -8.41 10.25 6.65
N LEU A 203 -7.62 11.05 7.37
CA LEU A 203 -8.15 12.05 8.31
C LEU A 203 -8.62 13.34 7.62
N VAL A 204 -8.10 13.66 6.44
CA VAL A 204 -8.44 14.90 5.71
C VAL A 204 -9.37 14.62 4.53
N VAL A 205 -9.00 13.68 3.67
CA VAL A 205 -9.71 13.40 2.41
C VAL A 205 -11.01 12.68 2.66
N THR A 206 -11.06 11.68 3.55
CA THR A 206 -12.28 10.90 3.79
C THR A 206 -13.43 11.78 4.34
N PRO A 207 -13.23 12.61 5.39
CA PRO A 207 -14.30 13.53 5.85
C PRO A 207 -14.72 14.55 4.79
N ALA A 208 -13.77 15.10 4.03
CA ALA A 208 -14.06 16.05 2.95
C ALA A 208 -14.90 15.42 1.82
N MET A 209 -14.56 14.19 1.42
CA MET A 209 -15.29 13.43 0.40
C MET A 209 -16.71 13.06 0.86
N LEU A 210 -16.89 12.68 2.12
CA LEU A 210 -18.22 12.42 2.70
C LEU A 210 -19.09 13.68 2.69
N MET A 211 -18.51 14.85 3.02
CA MET A 211 -19.22 16.12 2.99
C MET A 211 -19.66 16.51 1.57
N LEU A 212 -18.79 16.30 0.57
CA LEU A 212 -19.10 16.56 -0.84
C LEU A 212 -20.22 15.67 -1.37
N GLY A 213 -20.20 14.38 -1.03
CA GLY A 213 -21.26 13.44 -1.41
C GLY A 213 -22.64 13.86 -0.92
N GLU A 214 -22.71 14.38 0.30
CA GLU A 214 -23.97 14.81 0.91
C GLU A 214 -24.49 16.12 0.30
N LYS A 215 -23.60 17.08 0.02
CA LYS A 215 -23.97 18.34 -0.65
C LYS A 215 -24.58 18.10 -2.03
N ARG A 216 -24.17 17.03 -2.71
CA ARG A 216 -24.70 16.59 -4.01
C ARG A 216 -26.04 15.85 -3.93
N ARG A 217 -26.46 15.44 -2.73
CA ARG A 217 -27.73 14.74 -2.47
C ARG A 217 -28.82 15.68 -1.94
N GLN A 218 -28.44 16.86 -1.46
CA GLN A 218 -29.33 17.92 -0.95
C GLN A 218 -29.61 19.06 -1.95
N GLY A 219 -28.90 19.10 -3.08
CA GLY A 219 -29.16 20.02 -4.20
C GLY A 219 -29.67 19.25 -5.40
#